data_AF-A0A511HQV2-F1
#
_entry.id   AF-A0A511HQV2-F1
#
_cell.length_a   1.000
_cell.length_b   1.000
_cell.length_c   1.000
_cell.angle_alpha   90.00
_cell.angle_beta   90.00
_cell.angle_gamma   90.00
#
_symmetry.space_group_name_H-M   'P 1'
#
loop_
_entity.id
_entity.type
_entity.pdbx_description
1 polymer ?
#
loop_
_entity_poly.entity_id
_entity_poly.type
_entity_poly.pdbx_seq_one_letter_code
_entity_poly.pdbx_strand_id
1 'polypeptide(L)'
;MTEAVDWGPIRALARRVLTEGERLALTRKEKALLKRTAAEVGISDSEAKNALATEEGALGLLQEESRRIREGTRRRMDALHRMYQHKDKGDFVSARQEMQDVLEVEVVPHYRAIAQGQLDNMANEP
;
A
#
# COMPACT_ATOMS: atom_id res chain seq x y z
N MET A 1 4.71 -11.26 -13.04
CA MET A 1 5.11 -10.00 -12.39
C MET A 1 3.90 -9.09 -12.37
N THR A 2 3.34 -8.78 -11.21
CA THR A 2 2.32 -7.73 -11.08
C THR A 2 2.94 -6.40 -11.53
N GLU A 3 2.26 -5.70 -12.45
CA GLU A 3 2.67 -4.35 -12.87
C GLU A 3 2.87 -3.46 -11.63
N ALA A 4 3.92 -2.65 -11.65
CA ALA A 4 4.22 -1.73 -10.56
C ALA A 4 3.16 -0.61 -10.57
N VAL A 5 2.48 -0.41 -9.44
CA VAL A 5 1.53 0.69 -9.29
C VAL A 5 2.31 2.01 -9.21
N ASP A 6 2.01 2.96 -10.09
CA ASP A 6 2.65 4.28 -10.07
C ASP A 6 1.99 5.20 -9.04
N TRP A 7 2.61 5.26 -7.86
CA TRP A 7 2.25 6.20 -6.79
C TRP A 7 3.04 7.51 -6.83
N GLY A 8 3.83 7.77 -7.88
CA GLY A 8 4.56 9.05 -8.04
C GLY A 8 3.64 10.27 -7.94
N PRO A 9 2.52 10.32 -8.66
CA PRO A 9 1.59 11.46 -8.62
C PRO A 9 1.00 11.73 -7.23
N ILE A 10 0.57 10.70 -6.49
CA ILE A 10 0.00 10.89 -5.15
C ILE A 10 1.08 11.30 -4.14
N ARG A 11 2.31 10.78 -4.26
CA ARG A 11 3.44 11.20 -3.42
C ARG A 11 3.81 12.66 -3.64
N ALA A 12 3.77 13.12 -4.89
CA ALA A 12 4.01 14.52 -5.21
C ALA A 12 2.92 15.43 -4.62
N LEU A 13 1.64 15.03 -4.69
CA LEU A 13 0.54 15.76 -4.06
C LEU A 13 0.68 15.77 -2.53
N ALA A 14 0.95 14.62 -1.92
CA ALA A 14 1.13 14.46 -0.47
C ALA A 14 2.27 15.34 0.04
N ARG A 15 3.39 15.41 -0.67
CA ARG A 15 4.51 16.30 -0.32
C ARG A 15 4.08 17.77 -0.30
N ARG A 16 3.44 18.24 -1.38
CA ARG A 16 2.98 19.63 -1.49
C ARG A 16 2.00 20.01 -0.38
N VAL A 17 1.02 19.14 -0.11
CA VAL A 17 -0.06 19.43 0.84
C VAL A 17 0.37 19.17 2.30
N LEU A 18 0.96 18.01 2.59
CA LEU A 18 1.24 17.58 3.96
C LEU A 18 2.60 18.05 4.49
N THR A 19 3.58 18.31 3.61
CA THR A 19 4.91 18.78 4.02
C THR A 19 5.11 20.26 3.74
N GLU A 20 4.71 20.73 2.56
CA GLU A 20 4.97 22.12 2.14
C GLU A 20 3.82 23.07 2.51
N GLY A 21 2.70 22.54 3.01
CA GLY A 21 1.58 23.33 3.53
C GLY A 21 0.69 23.95 2.44
N GLU A 22 0.80 23.49 1.19
CA GLU A 22 -0.11 23.93 0.13
C GLU A 22 -1.54 23.49 0.42
N ARG A 23 -2.51 24.38 0.14
CA ARG A 23 -3.93 24.01 0.22
C ARG A 23 -4.24 22.97 -0.85
N LEU A 24 -4.91 21.88 -0.45
CA LEU A 24 -5.44 20.91 -1.40
C LEU A 24 -6.57 21.54 -2.21
N ALA A 25 -6.28 21.92 -3.45
CA ALA A 25 -7.32 22.28 -4.39
C ALA A 25 -8.12 21.00 -4.70
N LEU A 26 -9.45 21.04 -4.63
CA LEU A 26 -10.27 19.88 -5.00
C LEU A 26 -10.65 19.91 -6.48
N THR A 27 -9.65 20.09 -7.35
CA THR A 27 -9.90 20.10 -8.79
C THR A 27 -10.34 18.71 -9.25
N ARG A 28 -10.93 18.65 -10.45
CA ARG A 28 -11.29 17.38 -11.09
C ARG A 28 -10.09 16.41 -11.17
N LYS A 29 -8.88 16.94 -11.38
CA LYS A 29 -7.65 16.13 -11.46
C LYS A 29 -7.27 15.55 -10.10
N GLU A 30 -7.29 16.35 -9.02
CA GLU A 30 -6.97 15.87 -7.67
C GLU A 30 -8.02 14.87 -7.17
N LYS A 31 -9.31 15.14 -7.40
CA LYS A 31 -10.38 14.17 -7.07
C LYS A 31 -10.20 12.84 -7.82
N ALA A 32 -9.85 12.90 -9.10
CA ALA A 32 -9.61 11.69 -9.90
C ALA A 32 -8.38 10.91 -9.41
N LEU A 33 -7.30 11.61 -9.03
CA LEU A 33 -6.09 11.02 -8.48
C LEU A 33 -6.37 10.33 -7.14
N LEU A 34 -6.96 11.04 -6.18
CA LEU A 34 -7.34 10.50 -4.87
C LEU A 34 -8.27 9.30 -5.04
N LYS A 35 -9.32 9.42 -5.85
CA LYS A 35 -10.25 8.32 -6.09
C LYS A 35 -9.57 7.06 -6.64
N ARG A 36 -8.63 7.22 -7.58
CA ARG A 36 -7.87 6.10 -8.14
C ARG A 36 -6.98 5.47 -7.07
N THR A 37 -6.21 6.29 -6.35
CA THR A 37 -5.29 5.79 -5.33
C THR A 37 -6.01 5.13 -4.16
N ALA A 38 -7.18 5.63 -3.74
CA ALA A 38 -8.03 4.99 -2.76
C ALA A 38 -8.27 3.50 -3.08
N ALA A 39 -8.66 3.18 -4.32
CA ALA A 39 -8.83 1.78 -4.74
C ALA A 39 -7.52 0.99 -4.73
N GLU A 40 -6.42 1.60 -5.17
CA GLU A 40 -5.08 0.99 -5.17
C GLU A 40 -4.58 0.66 -3.74
N VAL A 41 -5.05 1.37 -2.72
CA VAL A 41 -4.68 1.16 -1.30
C VAL A 41 -5.77 0.48 -0.47
N GLY A 42 -6.80 -0.08 -1.11
CA GLY A 42 -7.86 -0.83 -0.43
C GLY A 42 -8.84 0.02 0.37
N ILE A 43 -9.11 1.25 -0.07
CA ILE A 43 -10.20 2.10 0.42
C ILE A 43 -11.38 1.95 -0.55
N SER A 44 -12.59 1.80 -0.03
CA SER A 44 -13.78 1.58 -0.87
C SER A 44 -14.18 2.84 -1.66
N ASP A 45 -14.84 2.64 -2.81
CA ASP A 45 -15.36 3.74 -3.63
C ASP A 45 -16.36 4.63 -2.85
N SER A 46 -17.14 4.05 -1.94
CA SER A 46 -18.05 4.78 -1.05
C SER A 46 -17.31 5.65 -0.03
N GLU A 47 -16.28 5.12 0.62
CA GLU A 47 -15.46 5.88 1.59
C GLU A 47 -14.75 7.03 0.88
N ALA A 48 -14.15 6.76 -0.28
CA ALA A 48 -13.48 7.78 -1.08
C ALA A 48 -14.45 8.87 -1.55
N LYS A 49 -15.64 8.51 -2.04
CA LYS A 49 -16.68 9.47 -2.44
C LYS A 49 -17.12 10.36 -1.28
N ASN A 50 -17.34 9.78 -0.10
CA ASN A 50 -17.74 10.53 1.09
C ASN A 50 -16.64 11.49 1.54
N ALA A 51 -15.39 11.05 1.56
CA ALA A 51 -14.25 11.89 1.92
C ALA A 51 -14.08 13.08 0.94
N LEU A 52 -14.24 12.85 -0.37
CA LEU A 52 -14.10 13.88 -1.42
C LEU A 52 -15.23 14.92 -1.47
N ALA A 53 -16.24 14.82 -0.59
CA ALA A 53 -17.31 15.79 -0.45
C ALA A 53 -16.83 17.11 0.19
N THR A 54 -15.74 17.08 0.97
CA THR A 54 -15.20 18.25 1.70
C THR A 54 -13.69 18.34 1.55
N GLU A 55 -13.12 19.53 1.77
CA GLU A 55 -11.66 19.71 1.78
C GLU A 55 -10.99 18.95 2.92
N GLU A 56 -11.59 18.97 4.11
CA GLU A 56 -11.10 18.24 5.28
C GLU A 56 -11.11 16.72 5.06
N GLY A 57 -12.21 16.19 4.52
CA GLY A 57 -12.31 14.76 4.20
C GLY A 57 -11.30 14.34 3.14
N ALA A 58 -11.09 15.15 2.11
CA ALA A 58 -10.10 14.87 1.07
C ALA A 58 -8.66 14.95 1.59
N LEU A 59 -8.38 15.85 2.54
CA LEU A 59 -7.09 15.89 3.24
C LEU A 59 -6.88 14.62 4.07
N GLY A 60 -7.90 14.17 4.80
CA GLY A 60 -7.85 12.91 5.55
C GLY A 60 -7.63 11.69 4.64
N LEU A 61 -8.27 11.68 3.47
CA LEU A 61 -8.06 10.64 2.46
C LEU A 61 -6.61 10.62 1.96
N LEU A 62 -6.04 11.78 1.61
CA LEU A 62 -4.65 11.90 1.17
C LEU A 62 -3.66 11.41 2.25
N GLN A 63 -3.93 11.70 3.52
CA GLN A 63 -3.13 11.24 4.65
C GLN A 63 -3.19 9.72 4.78
N GLU A 64 -4.38 9.14 4.71
CA GLU A 64 -4.57 7.69 4.84
C GLU A 64 -3.94 6.93 3.67
N GLU A 65 -4.09 7.40 2.44
CA GLU A 65 -3.43 6.84 1.25
C GLU A 65 -1.90 6.86 1.41
N SER A 66 -1.36 8.02 1.80
CA SER A 66 0.08 8.18 2.04
C SER A 66 0.59 7.26 3.16
N ARG A 67 -0.20 7.11 4.22
CA ARG A 67 0.10 6.23 5.35
C ARG A 67 0.15 4.77 4.90
N ARG A 68 -0.88 4.27 4.22
CA ARG A 68 -0.95 2.89 3.74
C ARG A 68 0.19 2.54 2.77
N ILE A 69 0.53 3.44 1.84
CA ILE A 69 1.66 3.24 0.93
C ILE A 69 2.98 3.14 1.72
N ARG A 70 3.23 4.07 2.65
CA ARG A 70 4.48 4.10 3.43
C ARG A 70 4.61 2.88 4.33
N GLU A 71 3.57 2.59 5.11
CA GLU A 71 3.57 1.46 6.06
C GLU A 71 3.62 0.12 5.35
N GLY A 72 2.83 -0.06 4.28
CA GLY A 72 2.83 -1.30 3.51
C GLY A 72 4.15 -1.53 2.77
N THR A 73 4.79 -0.47 2.23
CA THR A 73 6.16 -0.57 1.68
C THR A 73 7.12 -1.10 2.74
N ARG A 74 7.12 -0.49 3.93
CA ARG A 74 8.02 -0.87 5.03
C ARG A 74 7.76 -2.31 5.48
N ARG A 75 6.52 -2.63 5.83
CA ARG A 75 6.11 -3.95 6.31
C ARG A 75 6.52 -5.05 5.33
N ARG A 76 6.23 -4.84 4.04
CA ARG A 76 6.60 -5.79 2.98
C ARG A 76 8.11 -5.96 2.87
N MET A 77 8.88 -4.87 2.85
CA MET A 77 10.34 -4.93 2.73
C MET A 77 10.97 -5.66 3.93
N ASP A 78 10.53 -5.34 5.15
CA ASP A 78 11.03 -5.96 6.38
C ASP A 78 10.72 -7.47 6.40
N ALA A 79 9.50 -7.86 6.05
CA ALA A 79 9.09 -9.27 6.00
C ALA A 79 9.80 -10.04 4.88
N LEU A 80 9.96 -9.45 3.69
CA LEU A 80 10.73 -10.07 2.60
C LEU A 80 12.18 -10.30 3.01
N HIS A 81 12.79 -9.34 3.70
CA HIS A 81 14.16 -9.47 4.18
C HIS A 81 14.30 -10.66 5.15
N ARG A 82 13.42 -10.76 6.16
CA ARG A 82 13.42 -11.90 7.10
C ARG A 82 13.12 -13.22 6.42
N MET A 83 12.15 -13.24 5.50
CA MET A 83 11.81 -14.43 4.71
C MET A 83 13.02 -14.97 3.93
N TYR A 84 13.78 -14.11 3.25
CA TYR A 84 15.00 -14.55 2.56
C TYR A 84 16.06 -15.08 3.53
N GLN A 85 16.25 -14.44 4.70
CA GLN A 85 17.17 -14.96 5.72
C GLN A 85 16.79 -16.35 6.24
N HIS A 86 15.48 -16.66 6.34
CA HIS A 86 15.01 -18.00 6.72
C HIS A 86 15.23 -19.01 5.59
N LYS A 87 14.92 -18.63 4.34
CA LYS A 87 15.22 -19.45 3.15
C LYS A 87 16.70 -19.82 3.04
N ASP A 88 17.59 -18.88 3.27
CA ASP A 88 19.04 -19.11 3.18
C ASP A 88 19.53 -20.13 4.24
N LYS A 89 18.76 -20.33 5.30
CA LYS A 89 19.00 -21.34 6.36
C LYS A 89 18.23 -22.65 6.13
N GLY A 90 17.42 -22.76 5.08
CA GLY A 90 16.54 -23.89 4.81
C GLY A 90 15.29 -23.94 5.70
N ASP A 91 14.97 -22.86 6.41
CA ASP A 91 13.80 -22.77 7.30
C ASP A 91 12.59 -22.20 6.55
N PHE A 92 11.99 -23.00 5.66
CA PHE A 92 10.87 -22.53 4.85
C PHE A 92 9.58 -22.36 5.66
N VAL A 93 9.45 -23.02 6.82
CA VAL A 93 8.32 -22.82 7.73
C VAL A 93 8.29 -21.37 8.22
N SER A 94 9.39 -20.87 8.80
CA SER A 94 9.48 -19.48 9.24
C SER A 94 9.42 -18.51 8.05
N ALA A 95 10.01 -18.88 6.90
CA ALA A 95 9.95 -18.05 5.69
C ALA A 95 8.49 -17.84 5.21
N ARG A 96 7.65 -18.88 5.24
CA ARG A 96 6.22 -18.77 4.91
C ARG A 96 5.46 -17.95 5.96
N GLN A 97 5.78 -18.15 7.25
CA GLN A 97 5.13 -17.40 8.33
C GLN A 97 5.29 -15.89 8.14
N GLU A 98 6.48 -15.42 7.76
CA GLU A 98 6.72 -13.99 7.48
C GLU A 98 5.77 -13.42 6.40
N MET A 99 5.41 -14.20 5.38
CA MET A 99 4.48 -13.76 4.34
C MET A 99 3.02 -13.90 4.78
N GLN A 100 2.69 -14.91 5.59
CA GLN A 100 1.35 -15.06 6.20
C GLN A 100 1.04 -13.89 7.13
N ASP A 101 1.98 -13.48 7.98
CA ASP A 101 1.84 -12.34 8.89
C ASP A 101 1.56 -11.03 8.12
N VAL A 102 2.18 -10.85 6.94
CA VAL A 102 1.86 -9.74 6.05
C VAL A 102 0.41 -9.82 5.58
N LEU A 103 -0.04 -11.00 5.12
CA LEU A 103 -1.41 -11.18 4.61
C LEU A 103 -2.51 -11.02 5.67
N GLU A 104 -2.20 -11.20 6.95
CA GLU A 104 -3.16 -10.97 8.04
C GLU A 104 -3.48 -9.49 8.24
N VAL A 105 -2.49 -8.61 8.08
CA VAL A 105 -2.64 -7.18 8.41
C VAL A 105 -2.67 -6.25 7.21
N GLU A 106 -2.16 -6.69 6.06
CA GLU A 106 -2.03 -5.84 4.88
C GLU A 106 -3.35 -5.70 4.14
N VAL A 107 -3.74 -4.46 3.86
CA VAL A 107 -4.99 -4.11 3.17
C VAL A 107 -4.76 -3.68 1.73
N VAL A 108 -3.55 -3.26 1.38
CA VAL A 108 -3.19 -2.78 0.04
C VAL A 108 -3.09 -3.98 -0.92
N PRO A 109 -3.97 -4.10 -1.94
CA PRO A 109 -4.03 -5.28 -2.80
C PRO A 109 -2.71 -5.62 -3.48
N HIS A 110 -1.95 -4.61 -3.93
CA HIS A 110 -0.66 -4.82 -4.57
C HIS A 110 0.37 -5.48 -3.63
N TYR A 111 0.42 -5.08 -2.36
CA TYR A 111 1.36 -5.68 -1.40
C TYR A 111 0.93 -7.08 -0.99
N ARG A 112 -0.38 -7.31 -0.81
CA ARG A 112 -0.93 -8.67 -0.58
C ARG A 112 -0.57 -9.62 -1.72
N ALA A 113 -0.71 -9.17 -2.97
CA ALA A 113 -0.37 -9.99 -4.13
C ALA A 113 1.12 -10.39 -4.16
N ILE A 114 2.01 -9.51 -3.70
CA ILE A 114 3.44 -9.83 -3.61
C ILE A 114 3.71 -10.86 -2.52
N ALA A 115 3.12 -10.71 -1.33
CA ALA A 115 3.26 -11.68 -0.25
C ALA A 115 2.71 -13.05 -0.64
N GLN A 116 1.52 -13.08 -1.26
CA GLN A 116 0.93 -14.31 -1.80
C GLN A 116 1.83 -14.96 -2.84
N GLY A 117 2.37 -14.18 -3.79
CA GLY A 117 3.30 -14.72 -4.79
C GLY A 117 4.56 -15.34 -4.19
N GLN A 118 5.05 -14.85 -3.05
CA GLN A 118 6.16 -15.51 -2.34
C GLN A 118 5.73 -16.83 -1.68
N LEU A 119 4.53 -16.89 -1.09
CA LEU A 119 3.99 -18.16 -0.57
C LEU A 119 3.83 -19.20 -1.67
N ASP A 120 3.29 -18.81 -2.82
CA ASP A 120 3.11 -19.70 -3.97
C ASP A 120 4.46 -20.24 -4.46
N ASN A 121 5.50 -19.39 -4.49
CA ASN A 121 6.86 -19.81 -4.86
C ASN A 121 7.48 -20.81 -3.86
N MET A 122 7.07 -20.79 -2.59
CA MET A 122 7.56 -21.70 -1.55
C MET A 122 6.63 -22.89 -1.29
N ALA A 123 5.57 -23.07 -2.09
CA ALA A 123 4.53 -24.07 -1.82
C ALA A 123 5.04 -25.52 -1.83
N ASN A 124 6.06 -25.81 -2.64
CA ASN A 124 6.63 -27.15 -2.79
C ASN A 124 7.96 -27.35 -2.04
N GLU A 125 8.43 -26.31 -1.36
CA GLU A 125 9.62 -26.40 -0.52
C GLU A 125 9.29 -27.20 0.75
N PRO A 126 10.28 -27.80 1.43
CA PRO A 126 10.06 -28.44 2.73
C PRO A 126 9.80 -27.39 3.81
#